data_AF-A0A915ZNN7-F1
#
_entry.id   AF-A0A915ZNN7-F1
#
_cell.length_a   1.000
_cell.length_b   1.000
_cell.length_c   1.000
_cell.angle_alpha   90.00
_cell.angle_beta   90.00
_cell.angle_gamma   90.00
#
_symmetry.space_group_name_H-M   'P 1'
#
loop_
_entity.id
_entity.type
_entity.pdbx_description
1 polymer ?
#
loop_
_entity_poly.entity_id
_entity_poly.type
_entity_poly.pdbx_seq_one_letter_code
_entity_poly.pdbx_strand_id
1 'polypeptide(L)'
;MFVRARILKEPINTLSNSDLSLRTLTINEEKWARLGEIELLLKEAANNAINKLKDYYNKTDTTLYSASLNPRLKLEYMKDNEWEKRWIDKTKNDVSEIYNTLYAPQEIQNISIEYNSSNEDLVSYISK
;
A
#
# COMPACT_ATOMS: atom_id res chain seq x y z
N MET A 1 8.85 -18.78 -0.24
CA MET A 1 9.36 -19.31 -1.54
C MET A 1 10.66 -20.09 -1.36
N PHE A 2 11.68 -19.52 -0.71
CA PHE A 2 12.99 -20.17 -0.51
C PHE A 2 12.94 -21.49 0.30
N VAL A 3 12.10 -21.55 1.35
CA VAL A 3 11.87 -22.79 2.12
C VAL A 3 11.42 -23.96 1.21
N ARG A 4 10.52 -23.69 0.26
CA ARG A 4 10.06 -24.70 -0.71
C ARG A 4 11.18 -25.11 -1.66
N ALA A 5 12.02 -24.17 -2.11
CA ALA A 5 13.17 -24.46 -2.94
C ALA A 5 14.20 -25.35 -2.22
N ARG A 6 14.40 -25.15 -0.90
CA ARG A 6 15.30 -25.99 -0.09
C ARG A 6 14.80 -27.43 0.06
N ILE A 7 13.48 -27.64 0.14
CA ILE A 7 12.88 -29.00 0.17
C ILE A 7 13.17 -29.76 -1.13
N LEU A 8 13.18 -29.07 -2.27
CA LEU A 8 13.43 -29.68 -3.58
C LEU A 8 14.91 -29.94 -3.88
N LYS A 9 15.82 -29.46 -3.03
CA LYS A 9 17.27 -29.59 -3.24
C LYS A 9 17.73 -31.05 -3.38
N GLU A 10 17.34 -31.91 -2.45
CA GLU A 10 17.72 -33.33 -2.45
C GLU A 10 17.15 -34.12 -3.66
N PRO A 11 15.84 -33.99 -3.98
CA PRO A 11 15.29 -34.56 -5.21
C PRO A 11 16.01 -34.11 -6.49
N ILE A 12 16.32 -32.81 -6.60
CA ILE A 12 16.99 -32.25 -7.78
C ILE A 12 18.44 -32.78 -7.88
N ASN A 13 19.16 -32.86 -6.78
CA ASN A 13 20.51 -33.44 -6.75
C ASN A 13 20.50 -34.92 -7.15
N THR A 14 19.52 -35.69 -6.67
CA THR A 14 19.37 -37.11 -7.01
C THR A 14 19.09 -37.30 -8.51
N LEU A 15 18.22 -36.46 -9.09
CA LEU A 15 17.91 -36.49 -10.51
C LEU A 15 19.14 -36.09 -11.35
N SER A 16 19.84 -35.03 -10.95
CA SER A 16 21.05 -34.56 -11.63
C SER A 16 22.21 -35.56 -11.56
N ASN A 17 22.27 -36.39 -10.53
CA ASN A 17 23.29 -37.44 -10.43
C ASN A 17 22.99 -38.62 -11.36
N SER A 18 21.72 -38.83 -11.69
CA SER A 18 21.26 -39.89 -12.60
C SER A 18 21.37 -39.49 -14.08
N ASP A 19 21.21 -38.20 -14.42
CA ASP A 19 21.32 -37.67 -15.78
C ASP A 19 22.42 -36.61 -15.88
N LEU A 20 23.48 -36.93 -16.63
CA LEU A 20 24.64 -36.07 -16.80
C LEU A 20 24.32 -34.72 -17.47
N SER A 21 23.28 -34.66 -18.31
CA SER A 21 22.85 -33.44 -18.99
C SER A 21 22.31 -32.39 -17.99
N LEU A 22 21.77 -32.86 -16.87
CA LEU A 22 21.16 -32.03 -15.82
C LEU A 22 22.17 -31.50 -14.79
N ARG A 23 23.42 -31.98 -14.79
CA ARG A 23 24.49 -31.46 -13.91
C ARG A 23 24.73 -29.97 -14.05
N THR A 24 24.49 -29.42 -15.23
CA THR A 24 24.61 -27.98 -15.52
C THR A 24 23.58 -27.14 -14.76
N LEU A 25 22.46 -27.74 -14.33
CA LEU A 25 21.36 -27.08 -13.63
C LEU A 25 21.50 -27.18 -12.10
N THR A 26 22.48 -27.95 -11.60
CA THR A 26 22.67 -28.17 -10.17
C THR A 26 23.32 -26.96 -9.52
N ILE A 27 22.65 -26.45 -8.48
CA ILE A 27 23.15 -25.37 -7.64
C ILE A 27 24.06 -26.00 -6.58
N ASN A 28 25.33 -25.57 -6.55
CA ASN A 28 26.29 -26.04 -5.55
C ASN A 28 26.00 -25.46 -4.15
N GLU A 29 26.62 -26.04 -3.13
CA GLU A 29 26.42 -25.62 -1.74
C GLU A 29 26.76 -24.15 -1.48
N GLU A 30 27.80 -23.64 -2.14
CA GLU A 30 28.21 -22.26 -2.00
C GLU A 30 27.12 -21.29 -2.50
N LYS A 31 26.51 -21.57 -3.65
CA LYS A 31 25.40 -20.78 -4.18
C LYS A 31 24.16 -20.89 -3.27
N TRP A 32 23.90 -22.06 -2.69
CA TRP A 32 22.81 -22.21 -1.71
C TRP A 32 23.04 -21.39 -0.44
N ALA A 33 24.28 -21.33 0.06
CA ALA A 33 24.66 -20.50 1.19
C ALA A 33 24.44 -19.01 0.88
N ARG A 34 24.94 -18.54 -0.27
CA ARG A 34 24.74 -17.17 -0.75
C ARG A 34 23.26 -16.79 -0.89
N LEU A 35 22.42 -17.70 -1.40
CA LEU A 35 20.97 -17.47 -1.49
C LEU A 35 20.33 -17.33 -0.10
N GLY A 36 20.82 -18.07 0.90
CA GLY A 36 20.38 -17.94 2.29
C GLY A 36 20.76 -16.60 2.90
N GLU A 37 21.98 -16.11 2.64
CA GLU A 37 22.43 -14.78 3.07
C GLU A 37 21.59 -13.67 2.45
N ILE A 38 21.29 -13.76 1.15
CA ILE A 38 20.41 -12.80 0.46
C ILE A 38 19.00 -12.81 1.08
N GLU A 39 18.44 -13.97 1.40
CA GLU A 39 17.13 -14.05 2.07
C GLU A 39 17.16 -13.33 3.44
N LEU A 40 18.24 -13.52 4.21
CA LEU A 40 18.39 -12.88 5.51
C LEU A 40 18.49 -11.35 5.37
N LEU A 41 19.33 -10.87 4.47
CA LEU A 41 19.49 -9.43 4.20
C LEU A 41 18.18 -8.78 3.75
N LEU A 42 17.40 -9.45 2.90
CA LEU A 42 16.09 -8.97 2.46
C LEU A 42 15.09 -8.87 3.63
N LYS A 43 15.08 -9.87 4.53
CA LYS A 43 14.24 -9.84 5.73
C LYS A 43 14.63 -8.70 6.66
N GLU A 44 15.93 -8.50 6.88
CA GLU A 44 16.44 -7.43 7.73
C GLU A 44 16.13 -6.05 7.14
N ALA A 45 16.33 -5.87 5.83
CA ALA A 45 15.99 -4.64 5.14
C ALA A 45 14.49 -4.33 5.22
N ALA A 46 13.63 -5.34 5.04
CA ALA A 46 12.18 -5.18 5.19
C ALA A 46 11.79 -4.79 6.62
N ASN A 47 12.36 -5.45 7.63
CA ASN A 47 12.13 -5.11 9.04
C ASN A 47 12.60 -3.69 9.36
N ASN A 48 13.77 -3.29 8.87
CA ASN A 48 14.28 -1.93 9.05
C ASN A 48 13.38 -0.89 8.37
N ALA A 49 12.86 -1.18 7.17
CA ALA A 49 11.91 -0.30 6.50
C ALA A 49 10.60 -0.17 7.30
N ILE A 50 10.05 -1.29 7.79
CA ILE A 50 8.83 -1.29 8.63
C ILE A 50 9.07 -0.52 9.93
N ASN A 51 10.22 -0.70 10.59
CA ASN A 51 10.54 0.01 11.81
C ASN A 51 10.71 1.52 11.56
N LYS A 52 11.36 1.91 10.46
CA LYS A 52 11.43 3.32 10.05
C LYS A 52 10.05 3.90 9.77
N LEU A 53 9.14 3.16 9.14
CA LEU A 53 7.76 3.59 8.93
C LEU A 53 7.02 3.76 10.26
N LYS A 54 7.16 2.81 11.19
CA LYS A 54 6.58 2.92 12.54
C LYS A 54 7.11 4.14 13.29
N ASP A 55 8.42 4.38 13.26
CA ASP A 55 9.05 5.55 13.87
C ASP A 55 8.56 6.85 13.23
N TYR A 56 8.41 6.88 11.91
CA TYR A 56 7.86 8.01 11.17
C TYR A 56 6.42 8.29 11.61
N TYR A 57 5.56 7.26 11.66
CA TYR A 57 4.16 7.38 12.09
C TYR A 57 4.02 7.79 13.56
N ASN A 58 4.96 7.42 14.42
CA ASN A 58 4.95 7.81 15.82
C ASN A 58 5.44 9.26 16.04
N LYS A 59 6.22 9.81 15.10
CA LYS A 59 6.84 11.15 15.24
C LYS A 59 6.09 12.27 14.52
N THR A 60 5.38 11.99 13.44
CA THR A 60 4.62 13.03 12.72
C THR A 60 3.25 13.25 13.36
N ASP A 61 2.96 14.52 13.67
CA ASP A 61 1.65 14.99 14.06
C ASP A 61 0.57 14.41 13.13
N THR A 62 -0.54 13.96 13.73
CA THR A 62 -1.58 13.13 13.10
C THR A 62 -2.16 13.75 11.81
N THR A 63 -1.98 15.06 11.64
CA THR A 63 -2.41 15.93 10.53
C THR A 63 -1.61 15.78 9.23
N LEU A 64 -0.32 15.44 9.25
CA LEU A 64 0.47 15.28 8.01
C LEU A 64 0.22 13.91 7.35
N TYR A 65 -0.21 12.93 8.16
CA TYR A 65 -0.50 11.57 7.72
C TYR A 65 -1.93 11.37 7.22
N SER A 66 -2.91 12.13 7.75
CA SER A 66 -4.28 12.15 7.22
C SER A 66 -4.37 12.72 5.81
N ALA A 67 -3.38 13.53 5.40
CA ALA A 67 -3.27 14.06 4.05
C ALA A 67 -2.64 13.08 3.05
N SER A 68 -1.84 12.09 3.50
CA SER A 68 -1.02 11.24 2.62
C SER A 68 -1.50 9.80 2.45
N LEU A 69 -2.27 9.24 3.40
CA LEU A 69 -3.07 8.04 3.16
C LEU A 69 -4.55 8.41 3.11
N ASN A 70 -5.31 7.82 2.17
CA ASN A 70 -6.76 7.86 2.20
C ASN A 70 -7.23 7.51 3.62
N PRO A 71 -7.93 8.41 4.33
CA PRO A 71 -8.29 8.21 5.73
C PRO A 71 -8.99 6.87 6.01
N ARG A 72 -9.69 6.32 5.00
CA ARG A 72 -10.30 4.98 5.06
C ARG A 72 -9.28 3.85 5.22
N LEU A 73 -8.20 3.87 4.44
CA LEU A 73 -7.13 2.86 4.50
C LEU A 73 -6.40 2.89 5.85
N LYS A 74 -6.25 4.08 6.45
CA LYS A 74 -5.70 4.23 7.79
C LYS A 74 -6.59 3.57 8.86
N LEU A 75 -7.90 3.78 8.78
CA LEU A 75 -8.85 3.17 9.72
C LEU A 75 -8.84 1.64 9.61
N GLU A 76 -8.74 1.10 8.40
CA GLU A 76 -8.59 -0.35 8.17
C GLU A 76 -7.30 -0.89 8.78
N TYR A 77 -6.16 -0.26 8.47
CA TYR A 77 -4.87 -0.64 9.04
C TYR A 77 -4.86 -0.67 10.58
N MET A 78 -5.46 0.34 11.22
CA MET A 78 -5.51 0.42 12.69
C MET A 78 -6.37 -0.69 13.31
N LYS A 79 -7.45 -1.12 12.61
CA LYS A 79 -8.27 -2.25 13.04
C LYS A 79 -7.51 -3.58 12.90
N ASP A 80 -6.84 -3.77 11.77
CA ASP A 80 -6.11 -5.00 11.46
C ASP A 80 -4.90 -5.24 12.37
N ASN A 81 -4.37 -4.17 12.97
CA ASN A 81 -3.22 -4.21 13.89
C ASN A 81 -3.62 -4.04 15.36
N GLU A 82 -4.90 -4.19 15.70
CA GLU A 82 -5.41 -4.18 17.09
C GLU A 82 -5.02 -2.94 17.91
N TRP A 83 -5.03 -1.75 17.28
CA TRP A 83 -4.72 -0.50 17.99
C TRP A 83 -5.76 -0.18 19.07
N GLU A 84 -5.36 0.62 20.07
CA GLU A 84 -6.29 1.00 21.13
C GLU A 84 -7.52 1.74 20.57
N LYS A 85 -8.70 1.37 21.10
CA LYS A 85 -10.00 1.86 20.61
C LYS A 85 -10.10 3.39 20.54
N ARG A 86 -9.52 4.11 21.50
CA ARG A 86 -9.52 5.59 21.51
C ARG A 86 -8.91 6.20 20.25
N TRP A 87 -7.88 5.57 19.69
CA TRP A 87 -7.19 6.04 18.48
C TRP A 87 -7.98 5.71 17.22
N ILE A 88 -8.63 4.55 17.20
CA ILE A 88 -9.54 4.14 16.12
C ILE A 88 -10.75 5.09 16.07
N ASP A 89 -11.34 5.40 17.22
CA ASP A 89 -12.50 6.29 17.33
C ASP A 89 -12.15 7.72 16.91
N LYS A 90 -11.00 8.25 17.35
CA LYS A 90 -10.48 9.55 16.89
C LYS A 90 -10.31 9.58 15.38
N THR A 91 -9.62 8.58 14.81
CA THR A 91 -9.37 8.51 13.37
C THR A 91 -10.68 8.41 12.58
N LYS A 92 -11.67 7.65 13.07
CA LYS A 92 -13.00 7.56 12.46
C LYS A 92 -13.72 8.91 12.44
N ASN A 93 -13.58 9.70 13.51
CA ASN A 93 -14.15 11.04 13.56
C ASN A 93 -13.46 11.97 12.53
N ASP A 94 -12.13 11.98 12.51
CA ASP A 94 -11.33 12.77 11.56
C ASP A 94 -11.69 12.42 10.09
N VAL A 95 -11.84 11.13 9.77
CA VAL A 95 -12.27 10.65 8.44
C VAL A 95 -13.65 11.20 8.07
N SER A 96 -14.57 11.22 9.04
CA SER A 96 -15.95 11.64 8.83
C SER A 96 -16.02 13.14 8.59
N GLU A 97 -15.23 13.92 9.33
CA GLU A 97 -15.09 15.37 9.15
C GLU A 97 -14.51 15.70 7.77
N ILE A 98 -13.44 15.02 7.34
CA ILE A 98 -12.86 15.21 6.00
C ILE A 98 -13.87 14.86 4.90
N TYR A 99 -14.63 13.77 5.06
CA TYR A 99 -15.67 13.42 4.11
C TYR A 99 -16.74 14.50 4.02
N ASN A 100 -17.26 14.96 5.16
CA ASN A 100 -18.31 15.96 5.22
C ASN A 100 -17.87 17.32 4.67
N THR A 101 -16.60 17.67 4.82
CA THR A 101 -16.05 18.97 4.38
C THR A 101 -15.67 19.00 2.90
N LEU A 102 -15.07 17.92 2.38
CA LEU A 102 -14.48 17.92 1.04
C LEU A 102 -15.27 17.12 -0.01
N TYR A 103 -16.09 16.15 0.41
CA TYR A 103 -16.68 15.17 -0.49
C TYR A 103 -18.20 15.01 -0.36
N ALA A 104 -18.79 15.34 0.78
CA ALA A 104 -20.22 15.25 0.95
C ALA A 104 -20.92 16.23 -0.01
N PRO A 105 -22.02 15.80 -0.67
CA PRO A 105 -22.78 16.70 -1.51
C PRO A 105 -23.26 17.88 -0.66
N GLN A 106 -22.88 19.09 -1.03
CA GLN A 106 -23.55 20.26 -0.48
C GLN A 106 -24.98 20.24 -0.99
N GLU A 107 -25.95 20.38 -0.09
CA GLU A 107 -27.32 20.68 -0.50
C GLU A 107 -27.26 21.97 -1.31
N ILE A 108 -27.39 21.85 -2.63
CA ILE A 108 -27.67 22.99 -3.50
C ILE A 108 -29.02 23.49 -3.02
N GLN A 109 -29.02 24.53 -2.19
CA GLN A 109 -30.24 25.27 -1.93
C GLN A 109 -30.74 25.70 -3.29
N ASN A 110 -31.92 25.21 -3.66
CA ASN A 110 -32.63 25.61 -4.87
C ASN A 110 -32.83 27.12 -4.82
N ILE A 111 -31.83 27.88 -5.26
CA ILE A 111 -32.04 29.22 -5.77
C ILE A 111 -32.85 28.96 -7.03
N SER A 112 -34.14 29.26 -6.96
CA SER A 112 -34.97 29.44 -8.14
C SER A 112 -34.34 30.56 -8.96
N ILE A 113 -33.37 30.20 -9.79
CA ILE A 113 -32.86 31.07 -10.83
C ILE A 113 -34.01 31.16 -11.83
N GLU A 114 -34.81 32.21 -11.67
CA GLU A 114 -35.75 32.66 -12.66
C GLU A 114 -34.95 32.81 -13.96
N TYR A 115 -35.23 31.91 -14.91
CA TYR A 115 -34.57 31.80 -16.20
C TYR A 115 -34.97 33.04 -17.02
N ASN A 116 -34.30 34.17 -16.79
CA ASN A 116 -34.28 35.24 -17.76
C ASN A 116 -33.42 34.80 -18.93
N SER A 117 -34.11 34.14 -19.86
CA SER A 117 -33.67 33.83 -21.21
C SER A 117 -33.19 35.11 -21.91
N SER A 118 -31.89 35.42 -21.81
CA SER A 118 -31.15 35.99 -22.93
C SER A 118 -30.05 35.01 -23.32
N ASN A 119 -30.48 33.97 -24.04
CA ASN A 119 -29.59 33.15 -24.86
C ASN A 119 -28.92 34.06 -25.88
N GLU A 120 -27.74 34.57 -25.56
CA GLU A 120 -26.78 34.99 -26.57
C GLU A 120 -25.36 34.72 -26.07
N ASP A 121 -24.84 33.61 -26.61
CA ASP A 121 -23.48 33.54 -27.14
C ASP A 121 -22.31 33.12 -26.22
N LEU A 122 -22.43 31.95 -25.59
CA LEU A 122 -21.26 31.20 -25.07
C LEU A 122 -20.58 30.31 -26.15
N VAL A 123 -21.22 30.11 -27.31
CA VAL A 123 -20.70 29.25 -28.38
C VAL A 123 -19.67 30.00 -29.25
N SER A 124 -19.75 31.34 -29.38
CA SER A 124 -18.76 32.09 -30.16
C SER A 124 -17.35 32.14 -29.57
N TYR A 125 -17.19 31.89 -28.25
CA TYR A 125 -15.88 31.92 -27.60
C TYR A 125 -15.03 30.66 -27.84
N ILE A 126 -15.63 29.56 -28.27
CA ILE A 126 -14.93 28.27 -28.46
C ILE A 126 -14.39 28.12 -29.89
N SER A 127 -14.87 28.91 -30.86
CA SER A 127 -14.55 28.73 -32.28
C SER A 127 -13.65 29.82 -32.88
N LYS A 128 -12.59 30.25 -32.19
CA LYS A 128 -11.51 31.04 -32.81
C LYS A 128 -10.15 30.41 -32.63
#